data_AF-C1BMI8-F1
#
_entry.id   AF-C1BMI8-F1
#
_cell.length_a   1.000
_cell.length_b   1.000
_cell.length_c   1.000
_cell.angle_alpha   90.00
_cell.angle_beta   90.00
_cell.angle_gamma   90.00
#
_symmetry.space_group_name_H-M   'P 1'
#
loop_
_entity.id
_entity.type
_entity.pdbx_description
1 polymer ?
#
loop_
_entity_poly.entity_id
_entity_poly.type
_entity_poly.pdbx_seq_one_letter_code
_entity_poly.pdbx_strand_id
1 'polypeptide(L)'
;MGNSNSTHSLTQEDILEIAQETGFTSNQIERLWSRFTSLDKGQKSYLSREDFLRIPELAINPLGDRIVHTFFQESRNSENDIVNFPDFVRVLAHFRPLKKNADKNKMNTRQEKLHFAFRMYDLDGDDKISKEELLAVLTMMVGANISEDQLMSIAERTIIEADKDKDSLISFEEFSNVLERTDVEQKMSIRFLS
;
A
#
# COMPACT_ATOMS: atom_id res chain seq x y z
N MET A 1 -6.98 -42.50 10.91
CA MET A 1 -6.29 -41.43 11.68
C MET A 1 -5.24 -40.80 10.78
N GLY A 2 -5.32 -39.48 10.61
CA GLY A 2 -4.22 -38.59 10.25
C GLY A 2 -3.62 -38.73 8.85
N ASN A 3 -4.08 -37.87 7.92
CA ASN A 3 -3.15 -37.34 6.92
C ASN A 3 -3.50 -35.86 6.69
N SER A 4 -3.11 -35.03 7.66
CA SER A 4 -3.22 -33.58 7.63
C SER A 4 -1.80 -33.03 7.62
N ASN A 5 -1.15 -33.06 6.47
CA ASN A 5 0.11 -32.35 6.21
C ASN A 5 0.07 -31.79 4.79
N SER A 6 -0.86 -30.87 4.56
CA SER A 6 -0.83 -29.97 3.42
C SER A 6 0.17 -28.87 3.74
N THR A 7 1.47 -29.13 3.57
CA THR A 7 2.45 -28.06 3.40
C THR A 7 2.02 -27.31 2.14
N HIS A 8 1.35 -26.17 2.30
CA HIS A 8 0.80 -25.34 1.22
C HIS A 8 1.95 -24.85 0.33
N SER A 9 2.34 -25.65 -0.65
CA SER A 9 3.24 -25.23 -1.72
C SER A 9 2.44 -24.40 -2.71
N LEU A 10 2.94 -23.21 -3.05
CA LEU A 10 2.37 -22.38 -4.11
C LEU A 10 2.29 -23.21 -5.40
N THR A 11 1.09 -23.44 -5.93
CA THR A 11 0.94 -24.25 -7.14
C THR A 11 1.30 -23.44 -8.37
N GLN A 12 1.58 -24.13 -9.48
CA GLN A 12 1.86 -23.46 -10.74
C GLN A 12 0.64 -22.68 -11.26
N GLU A 13 -0.58 -23.13 -10.93
CA GLU A 13 -1.82 -22.42 -11.24
C GLU A 13 -1.93 -21.11 -10.45
N ASP A 14 -1.64 -21.13 -9.14
CA ASP A 14 -1.64 -19.92 -8.29
C ASP A 14 -0.64 -18.88 -8.81
N ILE A 15 0.55 -19.33 -9.22
CA ILE A 15 1.59 -18.45 -9.79
C ILE A 15 1.09 -17.79 -11.07
N LEU A 16 0.41 -18.52 -11.95
CA LEU A 16 -0.09 -17.99 -13.20
C LEU A 16 -1.24 -17.00 -12.98
N GLU A 17 -2.15 -17.30 -12.06
CA GLU A 17 -3.25 -16.40 -11.69
C GLU A 17 -2.71 -15.08 -11.12
N ILE A 18 -1.80 -15.16 -10.14
CA ILE A 18 -1.16 -13.99 -9.54
C ILE A 18 -0.34 -13.23 -10.59
N ALA A 19 0.37 -13.92 -11.48
CA ALA A 19 1.14 -13.28 -12.56
C ALA A 19 0.24 -12.50 -13.52
N GLN A 20 -0.92 -13.07 -13.88
CA GLN A 20 -1.89 -12.42 -14.75
C GLN A 20 -2.51 -11.19 -14.08
N GLU A 21 -2.87 -11.29 -12.80
CA GLU A 21 -3.48 -10.20 -12.04
C GLU A 21 -2.48 -9.07 -11.74
N THR A 22 -1.28 -9.42 -11.25
CA THR A 22 -0.32 -8.45 -10.68
C THR A 22 0.80 -8.07 -11.64
N GLY A 23 1.00 -8.84 -12.71
CA GLY A 23 2.01 -8.60 -13.75
C GLY A 23 3.44 -8.94 -13.32
N PHE A 24 3.62 -9.55 -12.15
CA PHE A 24 4.91 -10.11 -11.76
C PHE A 24 5.20 -11.37 -12.59
N THR A 25 6.48 -11.58 -12.93
CA THR A 25 6.90 -12.85 -13.55
C THR A 25 6.90 -13.98 -12.52
N SER A 26 6.80 -15.24 -12.95
CA SER A 26 6.84 -16.41 -12.05
C SER A 26 8.04 -16.38 -11.09
N ASN A 27 9.25 -16.07 -11.58
CA ASN A 27 10.45 -15.96 -10.75
C ASN A 27 10.35 -14.85 -9.68
N GLN A 28 9.62 -13.77 -9.98
CA GLN A 28 9.39 -12.68 -9.02
C GLN A 28 8.40 -13.13 -7.95
N ILE A 29 7.34 -13.85 -8.33
CA ILE A 29 6.34 -14.40 -7.41
C ILE A 29 6.98 -15.43 -6.48
N GLU A 30 7.85 -16.31 -6.98
CA GLU A 30 8.59 -17.25 -6.14
C GLU A 30 9.49 -16.56 -5.10
N ARG A 31 10.18 -15.48 -5.49
CA ARG A 31 10.96 -14.67 -4.55
C ARG A 31 10.09 -14.00 -3.50
N LEU A 32 8.93 -13.47 -3.90
CA LEU A 32 7.95 -12.89 -2.98
C LEU A 32 7.38 -13.96 -2.04
N TRP A 33 7.13 -15.17 -2.52
CA TRP A 33 6.69 -16.31 -1.72
C TRP A 33 7.73 -16.70 -0.68
N SER A 34 9.00 -16.76 -1.07
CA SER A 34 10.12 -17.00 -0.15
C SER A 34 10.20 -15.90 0.94
N ARG A 35 9.97 -14.63 0.57
CA ARG A 35 9.89 -13.54 1.55
C ARG A 35 8.67 -13.67 2.47
N PHE A 36 7.50 -13.96 1.93
CA PHE A 36 6.26 -14.14 2.68
C PHE A 36 6.39 -15.25 3.74
N THR A 37 6.86 -16.43 3.32
CA THR A 37 7.10 -17.57 4.22
C THR A 37 8.18 -17.29 5.27
N SER A 38 9.19 -16.49 4.93
CA SER A 38 10.19 -16.04 5.92
C SER A 38 9.61 -15.10 6.98
N LEU A 39 8.55 -14.35 6.65
CA LEU A 39 7.87 -13.45 7.58
C LEU A 39 6.85 -14.21 8.44
N ASP A 40 6.18 -15.21 7.86
CA ASP A 40 5.27 -16.12 8.56
C ASP A 40 6.04 -17.16 9.40
N LYS A 41 6.61 -16.71 10.53
CA LYS A 41 7.32 -17.60 11.48
C LYS A 41 6.43 -18.70 12.06
N GLY A 42 5.11 -18.57 11.99
CA GLY A 42 4.16 -19.54 12.52
C GLY A 42 3.69 -20.59 11.50
N GLN A 43 4.12 -20.50 10.23
CA GLN A 43 3.57 -21.31 9.13
C GLN A 43 2.04 -21.27 9.07
N LYS A 44 1.46 -20.14 9.45
CA LYS A 44 0.01 -19.94 9.51
C LYS A 44 -0.61 -19.76 8.12
N SER A 45 0.21 -19.56 7.09
CA SER A 45 -0.16 -19.20 5.72
C SER A 45 -0.80 -17.81 5.58
N TYR A 46 -0.64 -16.95 6.58
CA TYR A 46 -1.06 -15.55 6.57
C TYR A 46 -0.10 -14.70 7.41
N LEU A 47 -0.02 -13.41 7.09
CA LEU A 47 0.73 -12.41 7.84
C LEU A 47 -0.22 -11.58 8.70
N SER A 48 0.17 -11.36 9.95
CA SER A 48 -0.48 -10.44 10.88
C SER A 48 0.25 -9.10 10.94
N ARG A 49 -0.36 -8.07 11.55
CA ARG A 49 0.30 -6.76 11.75
C ARG A 49 1.68 -6.89 12.41
N GLU A 50 1.79 -7.77 13.40
CA GLU A 50 3.06 -8.04 14.09
C GLU A 50 4.15 -8.59 13.17
N ASP A 51 3.78 -9.39 12.17
CA ASP A 51 4.74 -9.97 11.22
C ASP A 51 5.30 -8.90 10.28
N PHE A 52 4.49 -7.89 9.91
CA PHE A 52 4.95 -6.73 9.14
C PHE A 52 5.85 -5.80 9.95
N LEU A 53 5.54 -5.56 11.23
CA LEU A 53 6.38 -4.72 12.10
C LEU A 53 7.77 -5.31 12.35
N ARG A 54 7.96 -6.61 12.11
CA ARG A 54 9.28 -7.25 12.16
C ARG A 54 10.17 -6.91 10.97
N ILE A 55 9.63 -6.33 9.90
CA ILE A 55 10.40 -5.91 8.72
C ILE A 55 11.19 -4.65 9.11
N PRO A 56 12.53 -4.73 9.27
CA PRO A 56 13.30 -3.58 9.74
C PRO A 56 13.15 -2.37 8.82
N GLU A 57 13.05 -2.60 7.51
CA GLU A 57 12.88 -1.56 6.51
C GLU A 57 11.55 -0.82 6.63
N LEU A 58 10.49 -1.49 7.09
CA LEU A 58 9.21 -0.83 7.39
C LEU A 58 9.26 -0.15 8.75
N ALA A 59 9.89 -0.76 9.76
CA ALA A 59 9.98 -0.21 11.10
C ALA A 59 10.75 1.13 11.16
N ILE A 60 11.74 1.33 10.29
CA ILE A 60 12.47 2.60 10.19
C ILE A 60 11.80 3.62 9.26
N ASN A 61 10.81 3.20 8.48
CA ASN A 61 10.12 4.08 7.55
C ASN A 61 9.04 4.87 8.31
N PRO A 62 9.04 6.21 8.28
CA PRO A 62 8.00 7.01 8.94
C PRO A 62 6.58 6.72 8.43
N LEU A 63 6.47 6.17 7.21
CA LEU A 63 5.20 5.73 6.61
C LEU A 63 4.99 4.22 6.71
N GLY A 64 5.86 3.51 7.44
CA GLY A 64 5.79 2.05 7.61
C GLY A 64 4.42 1.63 8.12
N ASP A 65 3.94 2.23 9.21
CA ASP A 65 2.63 1.93 9.77
C ASP A 65 1.48 2.22 8.80
N ARG A 66 1.61 3.24 7.95
CA ARG A 66 0.61 3.57 6.90
C ARG A 66 0.60 2.51 5.80
N ILE A 67 1.77 2.13 5.31
CA ILE A 67 1.90 1.06 4.33
C ILE A 67 1.27 -0.23 4.90
N VAL A 68 1.60 -0.58 6.14
CA VAL A 68 1.04 -1.75 6.83
C VAL A 68 -0.47 -1.62 6.96
N HIS A 69 -1.01 -0.48 7.36
CA HIS A 69 -2.45 -0.26 7.42
C HIS A 69 -3.13 -0.52 6.06
N THR A 70 -2.59 0.03 4.97
CA THR A 70 -3.13 -0.18 3.63
C THR A 70 -3.06 -1.65 3.19
N PHE A 71 -2.06 -2.43 3.64
CA PHE A 71 -2.03 -3.89 3.40
C PHE A 71 -3.27 -4.60 3.97
N PHE A 72 -3.76 -4.18 5.14
CA PHE A 72 -4.93 -4.80 5.79
C PHE A 72 -6.25 -4.26 5.24
N GLN A 73 -6.30 -2.98 4.87
CA GLN A 73 -7.47 -2.37 4.24
C GLN A 73 -7.76 -2.99 2.86
N GLU A 74 -6.72 -3.27 2.07
CA GLU A 74 -6.85 -3.90 0.74
C GLU A 74 -7.03 -5.42 0.78
N SER A 75 -6.76 -6.06 1.92
CA SER A 75 -6.99 -7.50 2.03
C SER A 75 -8.49 -7.78 2.00
N ARG A 76 -8.89 -8.85 1.30
CA ARG A 76 -10.28 -9.32 1.28
C ARG A 76 -10.80 -9.72 2.67
N ASN A 77 -9.91 -9.91 3.64
CA ASN A 77 -10.21 -10.32 5.01
C ASN A 77 -9.88 -9.21 6.02
N SER A 78 -10.25 -7.96 5.72
CA SER A 78 -9.97 -6.80 6.58
C SER A 78 -10.48 -6.99 8.02
N GLU A 79 -11.60 -7.71 8.21
CA GLU A 79 -12.18 -7.98 9.54
C GLU A 79 -11.25 -8.75 10.49
N ASN A 80 -10.35 -9.57 9.95
CA ASN A 80 -9.49 -10.44 10.74
C ASN A 80 -8.05 -9.91 10.86
N ASP A 81 -7.74 -8.74 10.28
CA ASP A 81 -6.37 -8.20 10.25
C ASP A 81 -5.33 -9.25 9.79
N ILE A 82 -5.67 -10.01 8.75
CA ILE A 82 -4.80 -11.03 8.13
C ILE A 82 -4.58 -10.73 6.66
N VAL A 83 -3.34 -10.93 6.19
CA VAL A 83 -2.96 -10.80 4.77
C VAL A 83 -2.46 -12.15 4.27
N ASN A 84 -3.16 -12.72 3.29
CA ASN A 84 -2.71 -13.92 2.59
C ASN A 84 -1.67 -13.57 1.51
N PHE A 85 -1.05 -14.59 0.91
CA PHE A 85 -0.03 -14.36 -0.11
C PHE A 85 -0.53 -13.63 -1.36
N PRO A 86 -1.68 -13.99 -1.97
CA PRO A 86 -2.24 -13.21 -3.08
C PRO A 86 -2.41 -11.71 -2.75
N ASP A 87 -2.98 -11.39 -1.60
CA ASP A 87 -3.18 -10.00 -1.15
C ASP A 87 -1.85 -9.28 -0.92
N PHE A 88 -0.86 -9.97 -0.34
CA PHE A 88 0.50 -9.44 -0.19
C PHE A 88 1.11 -9.05 -1.54
N VAL A 89 0.96 -9.90 -2.57
CA VAL A 89 1.50 -9.61 -3.90
C VAL A 89 0.71 -8.51 -4.61
N ARG A 90 -0.62 -8.44 -4.45
CA ARG A 90 -1.46 -7.37 -5.01
C ARG A 90 -1.04 -5.99 -4.51
N VAL A 91 -0.84 -5.84 -3.20
CA VAL A 91 -0.39 -4.56 -2.64
C VAL A 91 0.98 -4.18 -3.19
N LEU A 92 1.92 -5.12 -3.26
CA LEU A 92 3.24 -4.88 -3.87
C LEU A 92 3.17 -4.57 -5.38
N ALA A 93 2.10 -4.96 -6.07
CA ALA A 93 1.93 -4.71 -7.49
C ALA A 93 1.79 -3.20 -7.81
N HIS A 94 1.20 -2.42 -6.91
CA HIS A 94 1.05 -0.96 -7.03
C HIS A 94 2.41 -0.24 -7.09
N PHE A 95 3.42 -0.80 -6.41
CA PHE A 95 4.77 -0.24 -6.35
C PHE A 95 5.69 -0.73 -7.48
N ARG A 96 5.18 -1.50 -8.44
CA ARG A 96 6.00 -1.95 -9.57
C ARG A 96 6.45 -0.75 -10.42
N PRO A 97 7.69 -0.75 -10.92
CA PRO A 97 8.11 0.24 -11.91
C PRO A 97 7.27 0.14 -13.18
N LEU A 98 6.80 1.27 -13.69
CA LEU A 98 6.22 1.33 -15.02
C LEU A 98 7.30 1.00 -16.06
N LYS A 99 7.09 -0.05 -16.83
CA LYS A 99 7.90 -0.31 -18.03
C LYS A 99 7.17 0.30 -19.22
N LYS A 100 7.87 1.10 -20.02
CA LYS A 100 7.32 1.81 -21.20
C LYS A 100 6.59 0.92 -22.22
N ASN A 101 6.89 -0.39 -22.22
CA ASN A 101 6.33 -1.39 -23.14
C ASN A 101 5.70 -2.61 -22.42
N ALA A 102 5.50 -2.57 -21.11
CA ALA A 102 4.75 -3.65 -20.47
C ALA A 102 3.26 -3.42 -20.74
N ASP A 103 2.53 -4.50 -21.04
CA ASP A 103 1.07 -4.51 -21.01
C ASP A 103 0.62 -3.75 -19.76
N LYS A 104 -0.22 -2.73 -19.96
CA LYS A 104 -0.74 -1.90 -18.87
C LYS A 104 -1.51 -2.81 -17.92
N ASN A 105 -0.82 -3.37 -16.94
CA ASN A 105 -1.47 -4.11 -15.90
C ASN A 105 -2.37 -3.11 -15.16
N LYS A 106 -3.64 -3.49 -14.98
CA LYS A 106 -4.68 -2.66 -14.38
C LYS A 106 -4.21 -2.03 -13.06
N MET A 107 -3.48 -2.78 -12.23
CA MET A 107 -3.01 -2.39 -10.89
C MET A 107 -1.82 -1.42 -10.87
N ASN A 108 -1.12 -1.22 -11.99
CA ASN A 108 0.06 -0.34 -12.05
C ASN A 108 -0.23 0.95 -12.86
N THR A 109 -1.50 1.29 -13.06
CA THR A 109 -1.86 2.54 -13.74
C THR A 109 -1.63 3.73 -12.81
N ARG A 110 -1.49 4.93 -13.39
CA ARG A 110 -1.41 6.17 -12.62
C ARG A 110 -2.60 6.32 -11.67
N GLN A 111 -3.80 5.96 -12.12
CA GLN A 111 -5.02 6.07 -11.33
C GLN A 111 -5.00 5.13 -10.12
N GLU A 112 -4.63 3.85 -10.30
CA GLU A 112 -4.51 2.92 -9.18
C GLU A 112 -3.41 3.34 -8.20
N LYS A 113 -2.28 3.87 -8.68
CA LYS A 113 -1.24 4.41 -7.78
C LYS A 113 -1.72 5.61 -6.99
N LEU A 114 -2.46 6.52 -7.61
CA LEU A 114 -3.08 7.64 -6.91
C LEU A 114 -4.09 7.17 -5.87
N HIS A 115 -4.93 6.18 -6.22
CA HIS A 115 -5.91 5.62 -5.31
C HIS A 115 -5.24 4.92 -4.12
N PHE A 116 -4.14 4.22 -4.39
CA PHE A 116 -3.31 3.62 -3.35
C PHE A 116 -2.68 4.70 -2.45
N ALA A 117 -2.18 5.80 -3.01
CA ALA A 117 -1.67 6.93 -2.23
C ALA A 117 -2.76 7.59 -1.38
N PHE A 118 -3.94 7.78 -1.95
CA PHE A 118 -5.11 8.34 -1.27
C PHE A 118 -5.48 7.52 -0.03
N ARG A 119 -5.54 6.19 -0.16
CA ARG A 119 -5.78 5.25 0.96
C ARG A 119 -4.67 5.20 2.02
N MET A 120 -3.50 5.80 1.76
CA MET A 120 -2.50 5.98 2.82
C MET A 120 -2.81 7.22 3.69
N TYR A 121 -3.65 8.14 3.20
CA TYR A 121 -4.14 9.28 3.95
C TYR A 121 -5.49 8.99 4.62
N ASP A 122 -6.45 8.42 3.88
CA ASP A 122 -7.78 8.03 4.38
C ASP A 122 -7.67 6.82 5.34
N LEU A 123 -7.92 7.04 6.63
CA LEU A 123 -7.71 6.07 7.71
C LEU A 123 -8.99 5.41 8.18
N ASP A 124 -10.11 6.12 8.10
CA ASP A 124 -11.41 5.59 8.48
C ASP A 124 -12.16 4.95 7.30
N GLY A 125 -11.65 5.13 6.07
CA GLY A 125 -12.15 4.51 4.87
C GLY A 125 -13.44 5.15 4.37
N ASP A 126 -13.65 6.43 4.64
CA ASP A 126 -14.84 7.18 4.21
C ASP A 126 -14.73 7.73 2.78
N ASP A 127 -13.66 7.36 2.06
CA ASP A 127 -13.30 7.83 0.70
C ASP A 127 -13.04 9.35 0.63
N LYS A 128 -12.70 9.97 1.77
CA LYS A 128 -12.30 11.37 1.89
C LYS A 128 -11.06 11.48 2.77
N ILE A 129 -10.37 12.62 2.68
CA ILE A 129 -9.25 12.94 3.58
C ILE A 129 -9.67 14.13 4.43
N SER A 130 -9.83 13.87 5.72
CA SER A 130 -10.05 14.90 6.74
C SER A 130 -8.77 15.67 7.07
N LYS A 131 -8.93 16.81 7.75
CA LYS A 131 -7.80 17.60 8.24
C LYS A 131 -6.94 16.82 9.22
N GLU A 132 -7.59 16.06 10.08
CA GLU A 132 -6.97 15.27 11.13
C GLU A 132 -6.09 14.17 10.52
N GLU A 133 -6.57 13.51 9.46
CA GLU A 133 -5.83 12.48 8.74
C GLU A 133 -4.63 13.03 7.97
N LEU A 134 -4.82 14.14 7.26
CA LEU A 134 -3.74 14.86 6.59
C LEU A 134 -2.65 15.28 7.59
N LEU A 135 -3.07 15.85 8.73
CA LEU A 135 -2.15 16.27 9.79
C LEU A 135 -1.38 15.07 10.38
N ALA A 136 -2.05 13.94 10.60
CA ALA A 136 -1.42 12.74 11.12
C ALA A 136 -0.31 12.24 10.19
N VAL A 137 -0.56 12.20 8.88
CA VAL A 137 0.46 11.80 7.89
C VAL A 137 1.60 12.81 7.80
N LEU A 138 1.30 14.11 7.77
CA LEU A 138 2.34 15.16 7.74
C LEU A 138 3.23 15.11 8.99
N THR A 139 2.65 14.88 10.16
CA THR A 139 3.39 14.76 11.42
C THR A 139 4.37 13.57 11.37
N MET A 140 3.95 12.44 10.82
CA MET A 140 4.82 11.27 10.62
C MET A 140 5.98 11.58 9.68
N MET A 141 5.73 12.28 8.56
CA MET A 141 6.77 12.55 7.56
C MET A 141 7.82 13.57 8.01
N VAL A 142 7.39 14.65 8.69
CA VAL A 142 8.26 15.80 8.96
C VAL A 142 8.93 15.74 10.34
N GLY A 143 8.38 14.94 11.25
CA GLY A 143 8.92 14.72 12.59
C GLY A 143 9.02 16.00 13.41
N ALA A 144 9.98 16.06 14.34
CA ALA A 144 10.14 17.17 15.29
C ALA A 144 10.71 18.48 14.68
N ASN A 145 10.85 18.57 13.35
CA ASN A 145 11.49 19.70 12.68
C ASN A 145 10.55 20.88 12.40
N ILE A 146 9.24 20.66 12.51
CA ILE A 146 8.20 21.67 12.30
C ILE A 146 7.31 21.71 13.54
N SER A 147 6.89 22.91 13.96
CA SER A 147 5.97 23.04 15.09
C SER A 147 4.56 22.54 14.73
N GLU A 148 3.81 22.10 15.73
CA GLU A 148 2.42 21.66 15.55
C GLU A 148 1.56 22.75 14.89
N ASP A 149 1.72 24.01 15.30
CA ASP A 149 1.03 25.16 14.70
C ASP A 149 1.36 25.34 13.20
N GLN A 150 2.62 25.11 12.82
CA GLN A 150 3.04 25.19 11.42
C GLN A 150 2.47 24.03 10.61
N LEU A 151 2.47 22.81 11.15
CA LEU A 151 1.85 21.65 10.50
C LEU A 151 0.34 21.85 10.34
N MET A 152 -0.33 22.39 11.36
CA MET A 152 -1.76 22.74 11.29
C MET A 152 -2.02 23.77 10.20
N SER A 153 -1.20 24.83 10.13
CA SER A 153 -1.33 25.85 9.09
C SER A 153 -1.08 25.29 7.68
N ILE A 154 -0.14 24.36 7.52
CA ILE A 154 0.12 23.68 6.24
C ILE A 154 -1.08 22.80 5.86
N ALA A 155 -1.61 22.00 6.78
CA ALA A 155 -2.76 21.14 6.55
C ALA A 155 -4.00 21.96 6.15
N GLU A 156 -4.30 23.03 6.89
CA GLU A 156 -5.44 23.92 6.60
C GLU A 156 -5.32 24.56 5.22
N ARG A 157 -4.13 25.09 4.87
CA ARG A 157 -3.90 25.67 3.54
C ARG A 157 -4.04 24.62 2.43
N THR A 158 -3.55 23.41 2.67
CA THR A 158 -3.62 22.32 1.69
C THR A 158 -5.07 21.94 1.41
N ILE A 159 -5.91 21.84 2.44
CA ILE A 159 -7.35 21.60 2.25
C ILE A 159 -7.99 22.74 1.48
N ILE A 160 -7.78 24.00 1.90
CA ILE A 160 -8.37 25.17 1.22
C ILE A 160 -7.97 25.24 -0.27
N GLU A 161 -6.75 24.84 -0.62
CA GLU A 161 -6.27 24.84 -2.00
C GLU A 161 -6.81 23.66 -2.83
N ALA A 162 -7.06 22.52 -2.20
CA ALA A 162 -7.52 21.30 -2.85
C ALA A 162 -9.05 21.22 -2.97
N ASP A 163 -9.76 21.65 -1.93
CA ASP A 163 -11.20 21.58 -1.74
C ASP A 163 -11.93 22.57 -2.68
N LYS A 164 -12.57 22.02 -3.72
CA LYS A 164 -13.30 22.77 -4.73
C LYS A 164 -14.78 22.90 -4.39
N ASP A 165 -15.35 21.92 -3.71
CA ASP A 165 -16.79 21.88 -3.39
C ASP A 165 -17.14 22.49 -2.02
N LYS A 166 -16.11 22.81 -1.22
CA LYS A 166 -16.14 23.47 0.09
C LYS A 166 -16.73 22.60 1.20
N ASP A 167 -16.57 21.28 1.12
CA ASP A 167 -16.97 20.36 2.17
C ASP A 167 -15.94 20.23 3.31
N SER A 168 -14.79 20.93 3.21
CA SER A 168 -13.66 20.90 4.15
C SER A 168 -12.94 19.56 4.23
N LEU A 169 -13.16 18.68 3.25
CA LEU A 169 -12.51 17.40 3.08
C LEU A 169 -11.80 17.40 1.72
N ILE A 170 -10.98 16.39 1.45
CA ILE A 170 -10.38 16.20 0.13
C ILE A 170 -10.89 14.88 -0.43
N SER A 171 -11.72 14.96 -1.46
CA SER A 171 -12.17 13.78 -2.22
C SER A 171 -11.04 13.21 -3.10
N PHE A 172 -11.20 11.96 -3.55
CA PHE A 172 -10.27 11.35 -4.49
C PHE A 172 -10.07 12.18 -5.77
N GLU A 173 -11.13 12.82 -6.28
CA GLU A 173 -11.06 13.66 -7.47
C GLU A 173 -10.19 14.92 -7.24
N GLU A 174 -10.34 15.55 -6.08
CA GLU A 174 -9.54 16.71 -5.68
C GLU A 174 -8.07 16.33 -5.46
N PHE A 175 -7.83 15.23 -4.75
CA PHE A 175 -6.50 14.68 -4.55
C PHE A 175 -5.81 14.37 -5.90
N SER A 176 -6.54 13.76 -6.82
CA SER A 176 -6.05 13.44 -8.17
C SER A 176 -5.71 14.70 -8.97
N ASN A 177 -6.50 15.76 -8.83
CA ASN A 177 -6.28 17.06 -9.46
C ASN A 177 -5.03 17.75 -8.89
N VAL A 178 -4.84 17.75 -7.56
CA VAL A 178 -3.66 18.34 -6.92
C VAL A 178 -2.37 17.66 -7.41
N LEU A 179 -2.41 16.34 -7.61
CA LEU A 179 -1.25 15.56 -8.05
C LEU A 179 -1.13 15.42 -9.57
N GLU A 180 -1.97 16.10 -10.37
CA GLU A 180 -1.99 15.99 -11.84
C GLU A 180 -0.60 16.20 -12.46
N ARG A 181 0.13 17.20 -11.96
CA ARG A 181 1.47 17.57 -12.46
C ARG A 181 2.62 16.82 -11.78
N THR A 182 2.32 15.91 -10.86
CA THR A 182 3.32 15.11 -10.16
C THR A 182 3.51 13.78 -10.86
N ASP A 183 4.76 13.40 -11.10
CA ASP A 183 5.12 12.05 -11.59
C ASP A 183 5.03 11.02 -10.46
N VAL A 184 3.78 10.75 -10.05
CA VAL A 184 3.45 9.77 -9.00
C VAL A 184 3.87 8.36 -9.43
N GLU A 185 3.86 8.09 -10.73
CA GLU A 185 4.17 6.78 -11.29
C GLU A 185 5.61 6.36 -11.04
N GLN A 186 6.55 7.30 -11.21
CA GLN A 186 7.95 7.11 -10.87
C GLN A 186 8.19 7.14 -9.37
N LYS A 187 7.57 8.10 -8.65
CA LYS A 187 7.78 8.27 -7.20
C LYS A 187 7.27 7.10 -6.37
N MET A 188 6.18 6.46 -6.78
CA MET A 188 5.63 5.27 -6.15
C MET A 188 6.10 3.99 -6.84
N SER A 189 7.38 3.93 -7.22
CA SER A 189 7.97 2.72 -7.77
C SER A 189 9.17 2.27 -6.95
N ILE A 190 9.17 0.99 -6.57
CA ILE A 190 10.24 0.37 -5.79
C ILE A 190 10.83 -0.77 -6.62
N ARG A 191 12.16 -0.83 -6.67
CA ARG A 191 12.87 -1.96 -7.26
C ARG A 191 13.06 -3.05 -6.21
N PHE A 192 12.03 -3.87 -6.02
CA PHE A 192 12.03 -4.93 -5.00
C PHE A 192 12.99 -6.10 -5.29
N LEU A 193 13.43 -6.26 -6.54
CA LEU A 193 13.95 -7.54 -7.05
C LEU A 193 15.19 -7.39 -7.94
N SER A 194 15.88 -6.24 -7.88
CA SER A 194 17.19 -6.04 -8.51
C SER A 194 18.30 -6.66 -7.70
#